data_AF-A0A6N3XBV6-F1
#
_entry.id   AF-A0A6N3XBV6-F1
#
_cell.length_a   1.000
_cell.length_b   1.000
_cell.length_c   1.000
_cell.angle_alpha   90.00
_cell.angle_beta   90.00
_cell.angle_gamma   90.00
#
_symmetry.space_group_name_H-M   'P 1'
#
loop_
_entity.id
_entity.type
_entity.pdbx_description
1 polymer ?
#
loop_
_entity_poly.entity_id
_entity_poly.type
_entity_poly.pdbx_seq_one_letter_code
_entity_poly.pdbx_strand_id
1 'polypeptide(L)'
;MILLERDSGANDNPQPFKLSGGMTCSWADVDDNFGAEKLRPRIEPWLTALVQSEHLSLLLGSGLTHAAHTIATGHPGPGMNTIQFNVRNEEISAAARLAAQRVGREEGNFEDQVRVAHELLRGLEIIASTKANNALERREVKDLRRILKDNLKSFAHKILAGEQQLASACPKKREQAFSHLVSFLLSFASRSGTRDRLHLFTTNYD
;
A
#
# COMPACT_ATOMS: atom_id res chain seq x y z
N MET A 1 14.22 5.68 16.04
CA MET A 1 13.45 4.61 15.37
C MET A 1 14.23 3.32 15.60
N ILE A 2 13.64 2.31 16.24
CA ILE A 2 14.30 1.01 16.43
C ILE A 2 13.94 0.17 15.21
N LEU A 3 14.95 -0.32 14.48
CA LEU A 3 14.76 -1.22 13.36
C LEU A 3 15.03 -2.66 13.83
N LEU A 4 14.11 -3.56 13.51
CA LEU A 4 14.20 -4.98 13.82
C LEU A 4 14.40 -5.75 12.52
N GLU A 5 15.33 -6.69 12.55
CA GLU A 5 15.57 -7.66 11.49
C GLU A 5 14.94 -8.99 11.86
N ARG A 6 14.51 -9.72 10.82
CA ARG A 6 14.03 -11.08 10.92
C ARG A 6 14.58 -11.86 9.74
N ASP A 7 15.15 -13.03 10.00
CA ASP A 7 15.61 -13.91 8.94
C ASP A 7 14.41 -14.38 8.10
N SER A 8 14.58 -14.32 6.79
CA SER A 8 13.58 -14.72 5.79
C SER A 8 13.73 -16.21 5.45
N GLY A 9 13.75 -17.08 6.47
CA GLY A 9 13.76 -18.53 6.23
C GLY A 9 12.35 -19.10 6.00
N ALA A 10 12.22 -19.96 5.00
CA ALA A 10 10.97 -20.55 4.47
C ALA A 10 10.25 -21.55 5.41
N ASN A 11 10.38 -21.43 6.73
CA ASN A 11 9.74 -22.32 7.70
C ASN A 11 8.62 -21.62 8.47
N ASP A 12 7.50 -22.32 8.64
CA ASP A 12 6.28 -21.92 9.39
C ASP A 12 6.50 -21.66 10.90
N ASN A 13 7.74 -21.74 11.39
CA ASN A 13 8.06 -21.40 12.78
C ASN A 13 8.29 -19.88 12.93
N PRO A 14 7.78 -19.25 14.01
CA PRO A 14 8.06 -17.84 14.28
C PRO A 14 9.57 -17.67 14.49
N GLN A 15 10.23 -17.09 13.48
CA GLN A 15 11.66 -16.84 13.54
C GLN A 15 11.95 -15.72 14.54
N PRO A 16 13.08 -15.82 15.28
CA PRO A 16 13.47 -14.79 16.22
C PRO A 16 13.76 -13.47 15.50
N PHE A 17 13.56 -12.37 16.23
CA PHE A 17 13.93 -11.02 15.84
C PHE A 17 15.33 -10.69 16.36
N LYS A 18 16.04 -9.84 15.64
CA LYS A 18 17.33 -9.26 16.04
C LYS A 18 17.30 -7.74 15.87
N LEU A 19 18.10 -7.00 16.64
CA LEU A 19 18.29 -5.57 16.41
C LEU A 19 19.13 -5.34 15.15
N SER A 20 18.70 -4.39 14.31
CA SER A 20 19.50 -3.98 13.16
C SER A 20 20.82 -3.35 13.58
N GLY A 21 21.85 -3.54 12.74
CA GLY A 21 23.19 -3.02 12.98
C GLY A 21 23.20 -1.51 13.29
N GLY A 22 23.90 -1.12 14.36
CA GLY A 22 24.02 0.28 14.79
C GLY A 22 22.84 0.81 15.63
N MET A 23 21.82 0.00 15.90
CA MET A 23 20.74 0.33 16.82
C MET A 23 21.09 -0.07 18.25
N THR A 24 20.76 0.77 19.22
CA THR A 24 20.90 0.45 20.65
C THR A 24 19.54 0.61 21.33
N CYS A 25 19.19 -0.32 22.21
CA CYS A 25 18.02 -0.17 23.07
C CYS A 25 18.32 -0.72 24.46
N SER A 26 17.63 -0.22 25.48
CA SER A 26 17.88 -0.57 26.88
C SER A 26 17.46 -2.00 27.26
N TRP A 27 16.84 -2.73 26.33
CA TRP A 27 16.18 -4.00 26.63
C TRP A 27 16.55 -5.16 25.71
N ALA A 28 17.30 -4.92 24.64
CA ALA A 28 17.82 -5.97 23.77
C ALA A 28 19.25 -5.61 23.36
N ASP A 29 20.10 -6.63 23.34
CA ASP A 29 21.47 -6.51 22.88
C ASP A 29 21.54 -6.74 21.37
N VAL A 30 22.52 -6.12 20.72
CA VAL A 30 22.67 -6.16 19.25
C VAL A 30 22.78 -7.59 18.73
N ASP A 31 23.32 -8.52 19.53
CA ASP A 31 23.55 -9.91 19.15
C ASP A 31 22.54 -10.92 19.72
N ASP A 32 21.54 -10.44 20.47
CA ASP A 32 20.54 -11.31 21.09
C ASP A 32 19.36 -11.56 20.14
N ASN A 33 19.00 -12.83 19.99
CA ASN A 33 17.83 -13.28 19.26
C ASN A 33 16.65 -13.38 20.23
N PHE A 34 15.56 -12.69 19.95
CA PHE A 34 14.39 -12.68 20.84
C PHE A 34 13.08 -12.90 20.09
N GLY A 35 12.14 -13.56 20.74
CA GLY A 35 10.82 -13.85 20.19
C GLY A 35 9.74 -12.91 20.70
N ALA A 36 8.50 -13.35 20.49
CA ALA A 36 7.30 -12.61 20.89
C ALA A 36 7.22 -12.41 22.41
N GLU A 37 7.84 -13.27 23.22
CA GLU A 37 7.90 -13.17 24.68
C GLU A 37 8.61 -11.89 25.17
N LYS A 38 9.63 -11.40 24.44
CA LYS A 38 10.32 -10.15 24.77
C LYS A 38 9.58 -8.93 24.21
N LEU A 39 8.90 -9.09 23.07
CA LEU A 39 8.18 -8.00 22.40
C LEU A 39 6.81 -7.70 23.02
N ARG A 40 6.04 -8.73 23.39
CA ARG A 40 4.66 -8.60 23.90
C ARG A 40 4.55 -7.67 25.11
N PRO A 41 5.35 -7.81 26.19
CA PRO A 41 5.26 -6.93 27.34
C PRO A 41 5.54 -5.45 27.03
N ARG A 42 6.15 -5.16 25.87
CA ARG A 42 6.51 -3.80 25.43
C ARG A 42 5.48 -3.23 24.46
N ILE A 43 4.96 -4.06 23.55
CA ILE A 43 4.01 -3.65 22.51
C ILE A 43 2.57 -3.64 23.05
N GLU A 44 2.18 -4.65 23.82
CA GLU A 44 0.80 -4.82 24.29
C GLU A 44 0.31 -3.65 25.15
N PRO A 45 1.08 -3.07 26.09
CA PRO A 45 0.64 -1.90 26.83
C PRO A 45 0.38 -0.69 25.93
N TRP A 46 1.23 -0.48 24.92
CA TRP A 46 1.07 0.63 23.97
C TRP A 46 -0.18 0.43 23.08
N LEU A 47 -0.37 -0.77 22.54
CA LEU A 47 -1.59 -1.11 21.78
C LEU A 47 -2.84 -1.00 22.64
N THR A 48 -2.77 -1.45 23.89
CA THR A 48 -3.88 -1.37 24.84
C THR A 48 -4.24 0.10 25.11
N ALA A 49 -3.25 0.95 25.39
CA ALA A 49 -3.46 2.38 25.58
C ALA A 49 -4.06 3.05 24.33
N LEU A 50 -3.57 2.67 23.14
CA LEU A 50 -4.09 3.17 21.86
C LEU A 50 -5.55 2.79 21.63
N VAL A 51 -5.92 1.52 21.85
CA VAL A 51 -7.30 1.04 21.67
C VAL A 51 -8.23 1.62 22.74
N GLN A 52 -7.70 1.92 23.93
CA GLN A 52 -8.43 2.58 25.02
C GLN A 52 -8.55 4.10 24.87
N SER A 53 -7.89 4.72 23.89
CA SER A 53 -8.04 6.15 23.65
C SER A 53 -9.51 6.49 23.38
N GLU A 54 -9.94 7.71 23.71
CA GLU A 54 -11.32 8.13 23.42
C GLU A 54 -11.51 8.37 21.92
N HIS A 55 -10.57 9.10 21.32
CA HIS A 55 -10.56 9.41 19.89
C HIS A 55 -9.49 8.56 19.19
N LEU A 56 -9.94 7.62 18.36
CA LEU A 56 -9.06 6.82 17.49
C LEU A 56 -9.64 6.83 16.07
N SER A 57 -8.81 7.27 15.14
CA SER A 57 -9.07 7.18 13.69
C SER A 57 -7.87 6.52 13.04
N LEU A 58 -8.10 5.52 12.20
CA LEU A 58 -7.06 4.74 11.54
C LEU A 58 -7.16 4.93 10.03
N LEU A 59 -6.05 5.32 9.40
CA LEU A 59 -5.86 5.25 7.97
C LEU A 59 -5.11 3.95 7.66
N LEU A 60 -5.84 2.95 7.16
CA LEU A 60 -5.29 1.69 6.72
C LEU A 60 -5.05 1.78 5.22
N GLY A 61 -3.78 1.83 4.82
CA GLY A 61 -3.40 1.71 3.41
C GLY A 61 -3.73 0.33 2.83
N SER A 62 -3.13 0.02 1.69
CA SER A 62 -3.38 -1.22 0.94
C SER A 62 -2.83 -2.47 1.64
N GLY A 63 -2.05 -2.32 2.71
CA GLY A 63 -1.42 -3.41 3.46
C GLY A 63 -2.42 -4.45 3.98
N LEU A 64 -3.62 -4.05 4.41
CA LEU A 64 -4.64 -4.98 4.88
C LEU A 64 -5.15 -5.89 3.74
N THR A 65 -5.42 -5.30 2.58
CA THR A 65 -5.83 -6.01 1.37
C THR A 65 -4.74 -6.96 0.91
N HIS A 66 -3.48 -6.51 0.86
CA HIS A 66 -2.34 -7.34 0.49
C HIS A 66 -2.14 -8.50 1.47
N ALA A 67 -2.24 -8.27 2.77
CA ALA A 67 -2.09 -9.31 3.78
C ALA A 67 -3.17 -10.39 3.64
N ALA A 68 -4.45 -9.98 3.55
CA ALA A 68 -5.55 -10.92 3.37
C ALA A 68 -5.42 -11.72 2.06
N HIS A 69 -5.09 -11.05 0.96
CA HIS A 69 -4.86 -11.69 -0.33
C HIS A 69 -3.67 -12.66 -0.29
N THR A 70 -2.57 -12.29 0.37
CA THR A 70 -1.37 -13.13 0.51
C THR A 70 -1.66 -14.39 1.33
N ILE A 71 -2.37 -14.26 2.45
CA ILE A 71 -2.75 -15.43 3.27
C ILE A 71 -3.64 -16.38 2.45
N ALA A 72 -4.62 -15.85 1.71
CA ALA A 72 -5.57 -16.65 0.97
C ALA A 72 -4.97 -17.32 -0.28
N THR A 73 -4.16 -16.58 -1.05
CA THR A 73 -3.71 -16.98 -2.39
C THR A 73 -2.22 -17.36 -2.44
N GLY A 74 -1.42 -16.95 -1.47
CA GLY A 74 0.05 -17.07 -1.50
C GLY A 74 0.74 -15.96 -2.30
N HIS A 75 -0.01 -15.01 -2.86
CA HIS A 75 0.53 -13.93 -3.68
C HIS A 75 0.07 -12.55 -3.17
N PRO A 76 0.89 -11.50 -3.33
CA PRO A 76 0.46 -10.14 -3.03
C PRO A 76 -0.78 -9.78 -3.87
N GLY A 77 -1.66 -8.98 -3.29
CA GLY A 77 -2.82 -8.44 -4.01
C GLY A 77 -2.42 -7.45 -5.12
N PRO A 78 -3.41 -6.95 -5.89
CA PRO A 78 -3.19 -5.88 -6.84
C PRO A 78 -2.66 -4.61 -6.13
N GLY A 79 -1.44 -4.21 -6.46
CA GLY A 79 -0.77 -3.04 -5.87
C GLY A 79 -0.73 -1.81 -6.79
N MET A 80 -0.17 -0.72 -6.27
CA MET A 80 -0.06 0.59 -6.94
C MET A 80 1.23 0.75 -7.77
N ASN A 81 1.75 -0.35 -8.32
CA ASN A 81 3.00 -0.31 -9.08
C ASN A 81 2.94 0.63 -10.29
N THR A 82 4.08 1.25 -10.60
CA THR A 82 4.22 2.12 -11.77
C THR A 82 3.93 1.39 -13.09
N ILE A 83 3.47 2.16 -14.06
CA ILE A 83 3.20 1.74 -15.44
C ILE A 83 4.14 2.46 -16.41
N GLN A 84 4.25 1.92 -17.62
CA GLN A 84 4.99 2.54 -18.72
C GLN A 84 4.04 3.27 -19.65
N PHE A 85 4.36 4.52 -19.97
CA PHE A 85 3.69 5.29 -21.01
C PHE A 85 4.49 5.15 -22.31
N ASN A 86 3.82 5.19 -23.46
CA ASN A 86 4.52 5.29 -24.76
C ASN A 86 4.56 6.73 -25.29
N VAL A 87 4.04 7.69 -24.52
CA VAL A 87 4.10 9.14 -24.78
C VAL A 87 4.68 9.79 -23.53
N ARG A 88 5.78 10.55 -23.69
CA ARG A 88 6.37 11.38 -22.63
C ARG A 88 6.66 10.64 -21.32
N ASN A 89 7.08 9.38 -21.43
CA ASN A 89 7.26 8.49 -20.29
C ASN A 89 8.33 8.96 -19.31
N GLU A 90 9.43 9.47 -19.86
CA GLU A 90 10.56 9.99 -19.06
C GLU A 90 10.11 11.20 -18.26
N GLU A 91 9.41 12.14 -18.89
CA GLU A 91 8.89 13.34 -18.25
C GLU A 91 7.85 12.99 -17.17
N ILE A 92 6.92 12.08 -17.48
CA ILE A 92 5.90 11.62 -16.51
C ILE A 92 6.56 10.92 -15.32
N SER A 93 7.49 10.01 -15.56
CA SER A 93 8.14 9.23 -14.50
C SER A 93 9.03 10.11 -13.61
N ALA A 94 9.77 11.05 -14.20
CA ALA A 94 10.60 12.00 -13.46
C ALA A 94 9.74 12.91 -12.58
N ALA A 95 8.66 13.47 -13.11
CA ALA A 95 7.77 14.34 -12.34
C ALA A 95 7.00 13.56 -11.24
N ALA A 96 6.58 12.32 -11.51
CA ALA A 96 5.95 11.46 -10.52
C ALA A 96 6.90 11.14 -9.35
N ARG A 97 8.15 10.81 -9.65
CA ARG A 97 9.20 10.59 -8.62
C ARG A 97 9.45 11.84 -7.79
N LEU A 98 9.61 13.01 -8.44
CA LEU A 98 9.83 14.27 -7.73
C LEU A 98 8.65 14.62 -6.81
N ALA A 99 7.41 14.34 -7.24
CA ALA A 99 6.23 14.57 -6.42
C ALA A 99 6.19 13.65 -5.19
N ALA A 100 6.59 12.38 -5.34
CA ALA A 100 6.70 11.42 -4.24
C ALA A 100 7.79 11.80 -3.23
N GLN A 101 8.96 12.22 -3.72
CA GLN A 101 10.08 12.68 -2.88
C GLN A 101 9.72 13.88 -2.01
N ARG A 102 8.91 14.81 -2.52
CA ARG A 102 8.45 15.97 -1.75
C ARG A 102 7.55 15.60 -0.56
N VAL A 103 6.92 14.43 -0.59
CA VAL A 103 6.09 13.92 0.50
C VAL A 103 6.79 12.82 1.31
N GLY A 104 8.11 12.67 1.14
CA GLY A 104 8.94 11.74 1.91
C GLY A 104 8.94 10.29 1.41
N ARG A 105 8.40 10.00 0.23
CA ARG A 105 8.51 8.69 -0.44
C ARG A 105 9.70 8.65 -1.39
N GLU A 106 10.33 7.49 -1.57
CA GLU A 106 11.50 7.36 -2.46
C GLU A 106 11.11 7.38 -3.95
N GLU A 107 10.07 6.61 -4.31
CA GLU A 107 9.58 6.45 -5.68
C GLU A 107 8.10 6.82 -5.80
N GLY A 108 7.71 7.24 -7.02
CA GLY A 108 6.31 7.48 -7.37
C GLY A 108 5.57 6.18 -7.65
N ASN A 109 4.26 6.18 -7.42
CA ASN A 109 3.40 5.03 -7.69
C ASN A 109 2.46 5.31 -8.89
N PHE A 110 1.56 4.37 -9.17
CA PHE A 110 0.56 4.48 -10.25
C PHE A 110 -0.23 5.79 -10.19
N GLU A 111 -0.61 6.23 -8.99
CA GLU A 111 -1.39 7.46 -8.84
C GLU A 111 -0.56 8.71 -9.15
N ASP A 112 0.68 8.77 -8.66
CA ASP A 112 1.57 9.88 -9.00
C ASP A 112 1.73 10.03 -10.50
N GLN A 113 1.88 8.90 -11.20
CA GLN A 113 1.96 8.88 -12.65
C GLN A 113 0.64 9.30 -13.32
N VAL A 114 -0.52 8.83 -12.85
CA VAL A 114 -1.83 9.23 -13.40
C VAL A 114 -2.08 10.73 -13.20
N ARG A 115 -1.78 11.26 -12.01
CA ARG A 115 -1.88 12.69 -11.69
C ARG A 115 -1.03 13.53 -12.64
N VAL A 116 0.26 13.22 -12.74
CA VAL A 116 1.19 13.93 -13.62
C VAL A 116 0.81 13.80 -15.09
N ALA A 117 0.43 12.61 -15.54
CA ALA A 117 0.01 12.38 -16.91
C ALA A 117 -1.29 13.15 -17.25
N HIS A 118 -2.21 13.31 -16.30
CA HIS A 118 -3.42 14.11 -16.49
C HIS A 118 -3.12 15.62 -16.55
N GLU A 119 -2.21 16.11 -15.70
CA GLU A 119 -1.71 17.49 -15.76
C GLU A 119 -1.01 17.78 -17.11
N LEU A 120 -0.14 16.87 -17.56
CA LEU A 120 0.53 16.95 -18.85
C LEU A 120 -0.47 16.91 -20.01
N LEU A 121 -1.45 16.01 -19.97
CA LEU A 121 -2.52 15.95 -20.98
C LEU A 121 -3.21 17.30 -21.10
N ARG A 122 -3.50 17.96 -19.98
CA ARG A 122 -4.12 19.28 -20.01
C ARG A 122 -3.22 20.33 -20.64
N GLY A 123 -1.93 20.33 -20.31
CA GLY A 123 -0.95 21.22 -20.94
C GLY A 123 -0.86 21.02 -22.45
N LEU A 124 -0.79 19.75 -22.90
CA LEU A 124 -0.76 19.40 -24.32
C LEU A 124 -2.03 19.80 -25.06
N GLU A 125 -3.21 19.67 -24.44
CA GLU A 125 -4.48 20.14 -25.02
C GLU A 125 -4.47 21.65 -25.30
N ILE A 126 -3.96 22.44 -24.35
CA ILE A 126 -3.84 23.90 -24.50
C ILE A 126 -2.91 24.23 -25.66
N ILE A 127 -1.73 23.60 -25.73
CA ILE A 127 -0.76 23.81 -26.81
C ILE A 127 -1.36 23.41 -28.16
N ALA A 128 -1.95 22.21 -28.24
CA ALA A 128 -2.51 21.63 -29.46
C ALA A 128 -3.71 22.43 -30.03
N SER A 129 -4.40 23.21 -29.19
CA SER A 129 -5.54 24.04 -29.62
C SER A 129 -5.19 25.04 -30.72
N THR A 130 -3.95 25.53 -30.73
CA THR A 130 -3.43 26.52 -31.70
C THR A 130 -2.73 25.88 -32.90
N LYS A 131 -2.59 24.55 -32.92
CA LYS A 131 -1.83 23.81 -33.93
C LYS A 131 -2.72 23.26 -35.03
N ALA A 132 -2.14 23.05 -36.20
CA ALA A 132 -2.79 22.39 -37.34
C ALA A 132 -3.28 20.98 -36.98
N ASN A 133 -4.31 20.48 -37.68
CA ASN A 133 -4.96 19.20 -37.38
C ASN A 133 -4.02 17.98 -37.44
N ASN A 134 -2.95 18.05 -38.22
CA ASN A 134 -1.95 17.00 -38.40
C ASN A 134 -0.72 17.13 -37.49
N ALA A 135 -0.68 18.15 -36.63
CA ALA A 135 0.45 18.43 -35.75
C ALA A 135 0.71 17.29 -34.74
N LEU A 136 1.96 17.13 -34.35
CA LEU A 136 2.42 16.09 -33.43
C LEU A 136 1.70 16.19 -32.09
N GLU A 137 1.52 17.40 -31.57
CA GLU A 137 0.89 17.67 -30.28
C GLU A 137 -0.55 17.14 -30.23
N ARG A 138 -1.29 17.22 -31.36
CA ARG A 138 -2.65 16.65 -31.44
C ARG A 138 -2.65 15.12 -31.44
N ARG A 139 -1.59 14.48 -31.93
CA ARG A 139 -1.42 13.02 -31.84
C ARG A 139 -1.07 12.62 -30.41
N GLU A 140 -0.12 13.31 -29.78
CA GLU A 140 0.27 13.09 -28.38
C GLU A 140 -0.93 13.21 -27.44
N VAL A 141 -1.81 14.22 -27.61
CA VAL A 141 -3.05 14.36 -26.83
C VAL A 141 -3.96 13.13 -26.99
N LYS A 142 -4.16 12.66 -28.23
CA LYS A 142 -5.02 11.49 -28.50
C LYS A 142 -4.43 10.22 -27.89
N ASP A 143 -3.13 10.01 -28.06
CA ASP A 143 -2.43 8.83 -27.58
C ASP A 143 -2.38 8.83 -26.05
N LEU A 144 -1.99 9.94 -25.42
CA LEU A 144 -1.96 10.06 -23.96
C LEU A 144 -3.34 9.85 -23.31
N ARG A 145 -4.40 10.42 -23.91
CA ARG A 145 -5.78 10.20 -23.44
C ARG A 145 -6.19 8.72 -23.55
N ARG A 146 -5.84 8.06 -24.65
CA ARG A 146 -6.11 6.63 -24.84
C ARG A 146 -5.38 5.79 -23.79
N ILE A 147 -4.07 6.03 -23.60
CA ILE A 147 -3.24 5.33 -22.62
C ILE A 147 -3.80 5.48 -21.21
N LEU A 148 -4.16 6.71 -20.79
CA LEU A 148 -4.77 6.95 -19.48
C LEU A 148 -6.05 6.12 -19.29
N LYS A 149 -6.94 6.12 -20.30
CA LYS A 149 -8.17 5.33 -20.25
C LYS A 149 -7.87 3.83 -20.17
N ASP A 150 -6.96 3.33 -20.99
CA ASP A 150 -6.62 1.90 -21.05
C ASP A 150 -5.93 1.43 -19.77
N ASN A 151 -5.07 2.27 -19.18
CA ASN A 151 -4.40 1.99 -17.91
C ASN A 151 -5.36 1.99 -16.73
N LEU A 152 -6.28 2.98 -16.65
CA LEU A 152 -7.33 2.98 -15.62
C LEU A 152 -8.25 1.77 -15.75
N LYS A 153 -8.60 1.39 -16.99
CA LYS A 153 -9.36 0.17 -17.27
C LYS A 153 -8.58 -1.06 -16.82
N SER A 154 -7.30 -1.18 -17.18
CA SER A 154 -6.44 -2.31 -16.79
C SER A 154 -6.32 -2.41 -15.27
N PHE A 155 -6.15 -1.27 -14.59
CA PHE A 155 -6.09 -1.20 -13.13
C PHE A 155 -7.40 -1.71 -12.48
N ALA A 156 -8.56 -1.26 -12.97
CA ALA A 156 -9.85 -1.76 -12.49
C ALA A 156 -10.01 -3.28 -12.72
N HIS A 157 -9.54 -3.82 -13.85
CA HIS A 157 -9.55 -5.26 -14.11
C HIS A 157 -8.63 -6.02 -13.15
N LYS A 158 -7.46 -5.47 -12.79
CA LYS A 158 -6.55 -6.07 -11.81
C LYS A 158 -7.19 -6.15 -10.43
N ILE A 159 -7.89 -5.10 -9.99
CA ILE A 159 -8.64 -5.10 -8.72
C ILE A 159 -9.68 -6.23 -8.74
N LEU A 160 -10.52 -6.27 -9.76
CA LEU A 160 -11.55 -7.30 -9.90
C LEU A 160 -10.95 -8.71 -9.92
N ALA A 161 -9.84 -8.91 -10.62
CA ALA A 161 -9.14 -10.18 -10.66
C ALA A 161 -8.63 -10.59 -9.27
N GLY A 162 -8.07 -9.65 -8.49
CA GLY A 162 -7.65 -9.91 -7.12
C GLY A 162 -8.81 -10.30 -6.20
N GLU A 163 -9.95 -9.63 -6.33
CA GLU A 163 -11.16 -9.99 -5.57
C GLU A 163 -11.68 -11.39 -5.95
N GLN A 164 -11.68 -11.72 -7.25
CA GLN A 164 -12.06 -13.05 -7.74
C GLN A 164 -11.09 -14.13 -7.25
N GLN A 165 -9.79 -13.86 -7.23
CA GLN A 165 -8.76 -14.76 -6.70
C GLN A 165 -8.97 -15.01 -5.20
N LEU A 166 -9.24 -13.97 -4.42
CA LEU A 166 -9.57 -14.10 -3.01
C LEU A 166 -10.86 -14.91 -2.79
N ALA A 167 -11.90 -14.64 -3.58
CA ALA A 167 -13.18 -15.33 -3.49
C ALA A 167 -13.08 -16.81 -3.88
N SER A 168 -12.24 -17.15 -4.85
CA SER A 168 -12.03 -18.53 -5.34
C SER A 168 -10.87 -19.27 -4.68
N ALA A 169 -10.16 -18.63 -3.74
CA ALA A 169 -9.05 -19.22 -3.01
C ALA A 169 -9.46 -20.49 -2.25
N CYS A 170 -8.46 -21.34 -1.96
CA CYS A 170 -8.63 -22.57 -1.17
C CYS A 170 -9.43 -22.28 0.12
N PRO A 171 -10.52 -23.03 0.41
CA PRO A 171 -11.41 -22.73 1.54
C PRO A 171 -10.68 -22.55 2.88
N LYS A 172 -9.71 -23.42 3.19
CA LYS A 172 -8.92 -23.36 4.43
C LYS A 172 -8.08 -22.08 4.54
N LYS A 173 -7.39 -21.69 3.45
CA LYS A 173 -6.56 -20.46 3.42
C LYS A 173 -7.42 -19.21 3.43
N ARG A 174 -8.54 -19.25 2.72
CA ARG A 174 -9.54 -18.16 2.69
C ARG A 174 -10.12 -17.95 4.09
N GLU A 175 -10.55 -19.01 4.77
CA GLU A 175 -11.04 -18.95 6.16
C GLU A 175 -9.98 -18.43 7.12
N GLN A 176 -8.72 -18.85 6.96
CA GLN A 176 -7.61 -18.30 7.74
C GLN A 176 -7.44 -16.79 7.52
N ALA A 177 -7.45 -16.32 6.27
CA ALA A 177 -7.36 -14.90 5.94
C ALA A 177 -8.51 -14.09 6.56
N PHE A 178 -9.75 -14.59 6.44
CA PHE A 178 -10.92 -13.97 7.06
C PHE A 178 -10.84 -13.98 8.59
N SER A 179 -10.36 -15.07 9.20
CA SER A 179 -10.20 -15.16 10.66
C SER A 179 -9.21 -14.13 11.20
N HIS A 180 -8.11 -13.89 10.49
CA HIS A 180 -7.16 -12.83 10.85
C HIS A 180 -7.78 -11.43 10.70
N LEU A 181 -8.50 -11.17 9.61
CA LEU A 181 -9.19 -9.90 9.39
C LEU A 181 -10.25 -9.64 10.48
N VAL A 182 -11.05 -10.65 10.80
CA VAL A 182 -12.06 -10.58 11.87
C VAL A 182 -11.39 -10.34 13.22
N SER A 183 -10.30 -11.05 13.53
CA SER A 183 -9.55 -10.85 14.79
C SER A 183 -9.02 -9.42 14.90
N PHE A 184 -8.49 -8.87 13.81
CA PHE A 184 -8.05 -7.48 13.75
C PHE A 184 -9.21 -6.51 13.99
N LEU A 185 -10.34 -6.66 13.30
CA LEU A 185 -11.50 -5.77 13.46
C LEU A 185 -12.14 -5.90 14.87
N LEU A 186 -12.21 -7.11 15.41
CA LEU A 186 -12.76 -7.36 16.75
C LEU A 186 -11.91 -6.73 17.86
N SER A 187 -10.59 -6.62 17.66
CA SER A 187 -9.74 -5.90 18.60
C SER A 187 -10.23 -4.46 18.85
N PHE A 188 -10.82 -3.82 17.83
CA PHE A 188 -11.43 -2.50 17.95
C PHE A 188 -12.91 -2.51 18.30
N ALA A 189 -13.67 -3.51 17.84
CA ALA A 189 -15.09 -3.63 18.16
C ALA A 189 -15.34 -3.87 19.66
N SER A 190 -14.33 -4.35 20.39
CA SER A 190 -14.37 -4.52 21.85
C SER A 190 -14.33 -3.21 22.67
N ARG A 191 -14.20 -2.04 22.01
CA ARG A 191 -14.24 -0.73 22.69
C ARG A 191 -15.61 -0.48 23.31
N SER A 192 -15.64 0.06 24.53
CA SER A 192 -16.88 0.37 25.25
C SER A 192 -17.73 1.39 24.48
N GLY A 193 -19.04 1.15 24.40
CA GLY A 193 -19.98 1.98 23.63
C GLY A 193 -20.17 3.43 24.13
N THR A 194 -19.52 3.80 25.24
CA THR A 194 -19.42 5.18 25.75
C THR A 194 -18.30 5.98 25.10
N ARG A 195 -17.42 5.35 24.32
CA ARG A 195 -16.33 6.01 23.58
C ARG A 195 -16.78 6.38 22.17
N ASP A 196 -16.08 7.34 21.57
CA ASP A 196 -16.32 7.74 20.19
C ASP A 196 -16.12 6.57 19.22
N ARG A 197 -16.93 6.58 18.15
CA ARG A 197 -16.90 5.55 17.11
C ARG A 197 -15.51 5.53 16.46
N LEU A 198 -14.94 4.34 16.29
CA LEU A 198 -13.71 4.18 15.50
C LEU A 198 -14.02 4.55 14.05
N HIS A 199 -13.23 5.46 13.49
CA HIS A 199 -13.20 5.72 12.06
C HIS A 199 -12.06 4.94 11.40
N LEU A 200 -12.40 4.03 10.50
CA LEU A 200 -11.46 3.24 9.72
C LEU A 200 -11.52 3.71 8.26
N PHE A 201 -10.47 4.36 7.81
CA PHE A 201 -10.32 4.81 6.43
C PHE A 201 -9.42 3.82 5.72
N THR A 202 -9.98 3.07 4.76
CA THR A 202 -9.15 2.25 3.88
C THR A 202 -8.80 3.05 2.65
N THR A 203 -7.53 3.08 2.28
CA THR A 203 -7.12 3.60 0.98
C THR A 203 -6.31 2.56 0.23
N ASN A 204 -6.35 2.63 -1.09
CA ASN A 204 -5.50 1.79 -1.93
C ASN A 204 -4.06 2.32 -2.03
N TYR A 205 -3.69 3.38 -1.28
CA TYR A 205 -2.31 3.85 -1.21
C TYR A 205 -1.43 2.85 -0.47
N ASP A 206 -0.15 2.84 -0.83
CA ASP A 206 0.91 2.18 -0.08
C ASP A 206 1.14 2.86 1.28
#